data_AF-A0A6L7RVS4-F1
#
_entry.id   AF-A0A6L7RVS4-F1
#
_cell.length_a   1.000
_cell.length_b   1.000
_cell.length_c   1.000
_cell.angle_alpha   90.00
_cell.angle_beta   90.00
_cell.angle_gamma   90.00
#
_symmetry.space_group_name_H-M   'P 1'
#
loop_
_entity.id
_entity.type
_entity.pdbx_description
1 polymer ?
#
loop_
_entity_poly.entity_id
_entity_poly.type
_entity_poly.pdbx_seq_one_letter_code
_entity_poly.pdbx_strand_id
1 'polypeptide(L)' 'MALIFYDTETTGTETFYDQILQFAAIKTDADLNELDRLTIRCRLSPYYVPAPGALRLRGIYLAKLTAP' A
#
# COMPACT_ATOMS: atom_id res chain seq x y z
N MET A 1 -9.27 23.54 7.43
CA MET A 1 -8.15 22.85 6.73
C MET A 1 -8.39 21.36 6.87
N ALA A 2 -8.12 20.55 5.84
CA ALA A 2 -8.17 19.09 5.95
C ALA A 2 -6.76 18.52 5.82
N LEU A 3 -6.42 17.54 6.64
CA LEU A 3 -5.15 16.80 6.55
C LEU A 3 -5.42 15.42 5.95
N ILE A 4 -4.51 14.92 5.13
CA ILE A 4 -4.57 13.57 4.58
C ILE A 4 -3.31 12.83 5.01
N PHE A 5 -3.48 11.88 5.91
CA PHE A 5 -2.44 10.93 6.30
C PHE A 5 -2.56 9.72 5.39
N TYR A 6 -1.46 9.27 4.81
CA TYR A 6 -1.47 8.11 3.93
C TYR A 6 -0.20 7.29 4.08
N ASP A 7 -0.30 6.03 3.65
CA ASP A 7 0.81 5.10 3.58
C ASP A 7 0.65 4.18 2.36
N THR A 8 1.78 3.71 1.83
CA THR A 8 1.84 2.79 0.68
C THR A 8 2.64 1.56 1.02
N GLU A 9 2.13 0.44 0.54
CA GLU A 9 2.80 -0.85 0.65
C GLU A 9 3.19 -1.32 -0.75
N THR A 10 4.48 -1.24 -1.08
CA THR A 10 5.13 -1.52 -2.37
C THR A 10 5.84 -2.88 -2.50
N THR A 11 6.17 -3.34 -3.71
CA THR A 11 6.94 -4.57 -3.93
C THR A 11 8.40 -4.52 -3.46
N GLY A 12 8.90 -3.34 -3.11
CA GLY A 12 10.27 -3.06 -2.68
C GLY A 12 10.46 -1.57 -2.37
N THR A 13 11.70 -1.08 -2.33
CA THR A 13 12.03 0.30 -1.92
C THR A 13 12.35 1.24 -3.08
N GLU A 14 12.50 0.74 -4.30
CA GLU A 14 12.87 1.53 -5.47
C GLU A 14 11.62 2.19 -6.07
N THR A 15 11.40 3.47 -5.79
CA THR A 15 10.16 4.19 -6.14
C THR A 15 9.82 4.18 -7.64
N PHE A 16 10.82 4.09 -8.52
CA PHE A 16 10.60 4.05 -9.96
C PHE A 16 10.22 2.65 -10.48
N TYR A 17 10.71 1.59 -9.82
CA TYR A 17 10.56 0.22 -10.30
C TYR A 17 9.51 -0.56 -9.50
N ASP A 18 9.36 -0.30 -8.21
CA ASP A 18 8.48 -1.09 -7.36
C ASP A 18 7.01 -0.68 -7.46
N GLN A 19 6.14 -1.68 -7.59
CA GLN A 19 4.70 -1.48 -7.70
C GLN A 19 4.07 -1.27 -6.31
N ILE A 20 3.16 -0.30 -6.18
CA ILE A 20 2.26 -0.18 -5.02
C ILE A 20 1.22 -1.32 -5.04
N LEU A 21 1.17 -2.11 -3.96
CA LEU A 21 0.24 -3.23 -3.73
C LEU A 21 -0.95 -2.84 -2.86
N GLN A 22 -0.78 -1.88 -1.96
CA GLN A 22 -1.86 -1.34 -1.14
C GLN A 22 -1.61 0.14 -0.87
N PHE A 23 -2.70 0.90 -0.86
CA PHE A 23 -2.74 2.30 -0.46
C PHE A 23 -3.80 2.48 0.62
N ALA A 24 -3.45 3.17 1.70
CA ALA A 24 -4.39 3.52 2.76
C ALA A 24 -4.26 5.02 3.07
N ALA A 25 -5.40 5.67 3.32
CA ALA A 25 -5.43 7.07 3.70
C ALA A 25 -6.55 7.35 4.70
N ILE A 26 -6.32 8.33 5.57
CA ILE A 26 -7.27 8.89 6.53
C ILE A 26 -7.30 10.40 6.32
N LYS A 27 -8.50 10.95 6.10
CA LYS A 27 -8.74 12.38 6.07
C LYS A 27 -9.17 12.84 7.45
N THR A 28 -8.56 13.90 7.97
CA THR A 28 -8.93 14.52 9.24
C THR A 28 -9.24 16.00 9.09
N ASP A 29 -9.91 16.57 10.09
CA ASP A 29 -9.91 18.01 10.31
C ASP A 29 -8.59 18.48 10.96
N ALA A 30 -8.53 19.73 11.40
CA ALA A 30 -7.34 20.33 12.01
C ALA A 30 -7.07 19.84 13.44
N ASP A 31 -8.09 19.31 14.13
CA ASP A 31 -7.99 18.77 15.49
C ASP A 31 -7.73 17.25 15.47
N LEU A 32 -7.38 16.72 14.29
CA LEU A 32 -7.10 15.30 14.03
C LEU A 32 -8.31 14.37 14.23
N ASN A 33 -9.54 14.90 14.17
CA ASN A 33 -10.73 14.05 14.13
C ASN A 33 -10.86 13.42 12.74
N GLU A 34 -11.02 12.11 12.68
CA GLU A 34 -11.22 11.36 11.45
C GLU A 34 -12.55 11.75 10.77
N LEU A 35 -12.46 12.12 9.50
CA LEU A 35 -13.59 12.50 8.65
C LEU A 35 -13.89 11.43 7.61
N ASP A 36 -12.86 10.73 7.12
CA ASP A 36 -13.00 9.71 6.09
C ASP A 36 -11.80 8.76 6.07
N ARG A 37 -11.99 7.55 5.53
CA ARG A 37 -10.99 6.49 5.43
C ARG A 37 -11.09 5.74 4.12
N LEU A 38 -9.94 5.54 3.50
CA LEU A 38 -9.80 4.78 2.26
C LEU A 38 -8.77 3.68 2.42
N THR A 39 -9.07 2.49 1.90
CA THR A 39 -8.08 1.43 1.72
C THR A 39 -8.35 0.74 0.39
N ILE A 40 -7.34 0.74 -0.48
CA ILE A 40 -7.41 0.13 -1.81
C ILE A 40 -6.24 -0.83 -1.96
N ARG A 41 -6.49 -1.97 -2.60
CA ARG A 41 -5.46 -2.95 -2.97
C ARG A 41 -5.31 -3.01 -4.48
N CYS A 42 -4.07 -3.15 -4.93
CA CYS A 42 -3.72 -3.38 -6.32
C CYS A 42 -3.25 -4.82 -6.47
N ARG A 43 -3.74 -5.50 -7.51
CA ARG A 43 -3.24 -6.82 -7.88
C ARG A 43 -1.79 -6.69 -8.35
N LEU A 44 -0.91 -7.58 -7.91
CA LEU A 44 0.46 -7.64 -8.42
C LEU A 44 0.45 -7.91 -9.92
N SER A 45 1.14 -7.06 -10.69
CA SER A 45 1.32 -7.26 -12.11
C SER A 45 2.17 -8.52 -12.36
N PRO A 46 1.80 -9.35 -13.35
CA PRO A 46 2.51 -10.61 -13.62
C PRO A 46 3.96 -10.40 -14.09
N TYR A 47 4.35 -9.16 -14.41
CA TYR A 47 5.68 -8.78 -14.87
C TYR A 47 6.61 -8.32 -13.73
N TYR A 48 6.11 -8.22 -12.50
CA TYR A 48 6.91 -7.79 -11.35
C TYR A 48 7.18 -8.95 -10.39
N VAL A 49 8.42 -9.02 -9.91
CA VAL A 49 8.85 -9.95 -8.85
C VAL A 49 9.12 -9.14 -7.58
N PRO A 50 8.32 -9.29 -6.51
CA PRO A 50 8.55 -8.54 -5.29
C PRO A 50 9.87 -8.88 -4.61
N ALA A 51 10.50 -7.87 -4.02
CA ALA A 51 11.67 -8.08 -3.19
C ALA A 51 11.31 -9.01 -2.00
N PRO A 52 12.08 -10.08 -1.73
CA PRO A 52 11.79 -11.00 -0.63
C PRO A 52 11.70 -10.29 0.73
N GLY A 53 12.47 -9.22 0.92
CA GLY A 53 12.42 -8.39 2.12
C GLY A 53 11.06 -7.71 2.33
N ALA A 54 10.43 -7.21 1.26
CA ALA A 54 9.12 -6.56 1.33
C ALA A 54 8.01 -7.56 1.68
N LEU A 55 8.07 -8.77 1.12
CA LEU A 55 7.14 -9.85 1.46
C LEU A 55 7.26 -10.25 2.93
N ARG A 56 8.50 -10.42 3.43
CA ARG A 56 8.77 -10.78 4.82
C ARG A 56 8.29 -9.71 5.80
N LEU A 57 8.58 -8.44 5.53
CA LEU A 57 8.22 -7.32 6.40
C LEU A 57 6.70 -7.23 6.60
N ARG A 58 5.91 -7.56 5.58
CA ARG A 58 4.45 -7.54 5.64
C ARG A 58 3.80 -8.83 6.08
N GLY A 59 4.56 -9.93 6.14
CA GLY A 59 3.99 -11.26 6.34
C GLY A 59 3.01 -11.67 5.23
N ILE A 60 3.26 -11.28 3.98
CA ILE A 60 2.40 -11.59 2.83
C ILE A 60 3.12 -12.53 1.87
N TYR A 61 2.41 -13.56 1.40
CA TYR A 61 2.88 -14.48 0.36
C TYR A 61 2.38 -14.07 -1.02
N LEU A 62 3.14 -14.45 -2.07
CA LEU A 62 2.85 -14.10 -3.46
C LEU A 62 1.41 -14.47 -3.90
N ALA A 63 0.91 -15.64 -3.48
CA ALA A 63 -0.44 -16.11 -3.81
C ALA A 63 -1.55 -15.14 -3.36
N LYS A 64 -1.33 -14.40 -2.27
CA LYS A 64 -2.29 -13.40 -1.76
C LYS A 64 -2.29 -12.11 -2.60
N LEU A 65 -1.22 -11.85 -3.35
CA LEU A 65 -1.08 -10.66 -4.20
C LEU A 65 -1.65 -10.87 -5.62
N THR A 66 -1.88 -12.13 -5.99
CA THR A 66 -2.38 -12.53 -7.31
C THR A 66 -3.77 -13.18 -7.26
N ALA A 67 -4.40 -13.22 -6.09
CA ALA A 67 -5.78 -13.69 -5.95
C ALA A 67 -6.74 -12.81 -6.81
N PRO A 68 -7.77 -13.41 -7.42
CA PRO A 68 -8.83 -12.68 -8.12
C PRO A 68 -9.54 -11.69 -7.20
#